data_AF-A0A1H3AF27-F1
#
_entry.id   AF-A0A1H3AF27-F1
#
_cell.length_a   1.000
_cell.length_b   1.000
_cell.length_c   1.000
_cell.angle_alpha   90.00
_cell.angle_beta   90.00
_cell.angle_gamma   90.00
#
_symmetry.space_group_name_H-M   'P 1'
#
loop_
_entity.id
_entity.type
_entity.pdbx_description
1 polymer ?
#
loop_
_entity_poly.entity_id
_entity_poly.type
_entity_poly.pdbx_seq_one_letter_code
_entity_poly.pdbx_strand_id
1 'polypeptide(L)' 'MESSKRWVVTSDGHRDLAQVAADLTVRGFTTEQLLDQIGVVIGTAPDDALGRLRKVSGVADVSPETQIDIGPPDAPTTW' A
#
# COMPACT_ATOMS: atom_id res chain seq x y z
N MET A 1 -10.96 18.17 -5.36
CA MET A 1 -9.62 17.56 -5.37
C MET A 1 -9.78 16.24 -4.64
N GLU A 2 -9.75 15.12 -5.35
CA GLU A 2 -9.87 13.81 -4.70
C GLU A 2 -8.65 13.59 -3.80
N SER A 3 -8.89 13.44 -2.50
CA SER A 3 -7.82 13.28 -1.52
C SER A 3 -7.13 11.94 -1.73
N SER A 4 -5.85 11.95 -2.12
CA SER A 4 -5.06 10.72 -2.19
C SER A 4 -4.77 10.20 -0.78
N LYS A 5 -4.94 8.90 -0.59
CA LYS A 5 -4.62 8.19 0.67
C LYS A 5 -3.40 7.30 0.45
N ARG A 6 -2.68 6.99 1.53
CA ARG A 6 -1.62 5.98 1.52
C ARG A 6 -2.23 4.58 1.65
N TRP A 7 -1.68 3.66 0.87
CA TRP A 7 -2.09 2.27 0.82
C TRP A 7 -0.87 1.37 0.86
N VAL A 8 -1.10 0.20 1.45
CA VAL A 8 -0.20 -0.93 1.45
C VAL A 8 -0.79 -1.97 0.51
N VAL A 9 -0.05 -2.32 -0.54
CA VAL A 9 -0.42 -3.37 -1.50
C VAL A 9 0.46 -4.59 -1.23
N THR A 10 -0.18 -5.72 -0.98
CA THR A 10 0.51 -6.99 -0.72
C THR A 10 0.47 -7.86 -1.98
N SER A 11 1.63 -8.38 -2.39
CA SER A 11 1.78 -9.30 -3.51
C SER A 11 1.35 -10.72 -3.15
N ASP A 12 0.88 -11.49 -4.13
CA ASP A 12 0.63 -12.93 -3.99
C ASP A 12 1.89 -13.79 -4.12
N GLY A 13 3.03 -13.19 -4.46
CA GLY A 13 4.34 -13.83 -4.57
C GLY A 13 4.60 -14.62 -5.87
N HIS A 14 3.64 -14.69 -6.80
CA HIS A 14 3.81 -15.43 -8.06
C HIS A 14 4.38 -14.58 -9.20
N ARG A 15 4.40 -13.26 -9.03
CA ARG A 15 4.95 -12.29 -9.99
C ARG A 15 6.07 -11.47 -9.36
N ASP A 16 6.98 -11.01 -10.22
CA ASP A 16 7.99 -10.01 -9.85
C ASP A 16 7.31 -8.73 -9.34
N LEU A 17 7.78 -8.23 -8.19
CA LEU A 17 7.14 -7.09 -7.52
C LEU A 17 7.29 -5.79 -8.32
N ALA A 18 8.38 -5.61 -9.06
CA ALA A 18 8.58 -4.41 -9.88
C ALA A 18 7.60 -4.38 -11.06
N GLN A 19 7.28 -5.54 -11.65
CA GLN A 19 6.22 -5.65 -12.65
C GLN A 19 4.84 -5.35 -12.08
N VAL A 20 4.52 -5.84 -10.87
CA VAL A 20 3.26 -5.52 -10.19
C VAL A 20 3.17 -4.01 -9.90
N ALA A 21 4.25 -3.39 -9.42
CA ALA A 21 4.31 -1.96 -9.17
C ALA A 21 4.10 -1.11 -10.44
N ALA A 22 4.68 -1.52 -11.57
CA ALA A 22 4.46 -0.85 -12.86
C ALA A 22 2.97 -0.92 -13.29
N ASP A 23 2.33 -2.08 -13.14
CA ASP A 23 0.91 -2.25 -13.46
C ASP A 23 -0.01 -1.43 -12.53
N LEU A 24 0.35 -1.30 -11.25
CA LEU A 24 -0.33 -0.42 -10.30
C LEU A 24 -0.24 1.04 -10.76
N THR A 25 0.94 1.49 -11.21
CA THR A 25 1.14 2.86 -11.69
C THR A 25 0.31 3.22 -12.91
N VAL A 26 0.19 2.30 -13.88
CA VAL A 26 -0.70 2.48 -15.04
C VAL A 26 -2.17 2.68 -14.62
N ARG A 27 -2.56 2.20 -13.43
CA ARG A 27 -3.93 2.27 -12.89
C ARG A 27 -4.14 3.41 -11.89
N GLY A 28 -3.19 4.35 -11.83
CA GLY A 28 -3.30 5.54 -10.98
C GLY A 28 -2.81 5.34 -9.55
N PHE A 29 -1.92 4.37 -9.32
CA PHE A 29 -1.17 4.24 -8.07
C PHE A 29 0.18 4.94 -8.18
N THR A 30 0.49 5.85 -7.25
CA THR A 30 1.82 6.44 -7.17
C THR A 30 2.67 5.60 -6.22
N THR A 31 3.57 4.80 -6.77
CA THR A 31 4.47 3.96 -5.99
C THR A 31 5.53 4.81 -5.30
N GLU A 32 5.64 4.68 -3.98
CA GLU A 32 6.60 5.41 -3.15
C GLU A 32 7.73 4.49 -2.66
N GLN A 33 7.39 3.26 -2.29
CA GLN A 33 8.36 2.28 -1.80
C GLN A 33 8.02 0.87 -2.28
N LEU A 34 9.05 0.13 -2.70
CA LEU A 34 8.98 -1.32 -2.86
C LEU A 34 9.76 -1.98 -1.73
N LEU A 35 9.11 -2.88 -1.01
CA LEU A 35 9.67 -3.75 0.00
C LEU A 35 9.72 -5.16 -0.60
N ASP A 36 10.65 -5.36 -1.53
CA ASP A 36 10.75 -6.57 -2.37
C ASP A 36 10.88 -7.85 -1.56
N GLN A 37 11.68 -7.82 -0.49
CA GLN A 37 11.95 -8.97 0.37
C GLN A 37 10.69 -9.49 1.09
N ILE A 38 9.66 -8.66 1.23
CA ILE A 38 8.40 -9.02 1.88
C ILE A 38 7.18 -8.91 0.95
N GLY A 39 7.40 -8.63 -0.35
CA GLY A 39 6.33 -8.57 -1.34
C GLY A 39 5.34 -7.40 -1.13
N VAL A 40 5.78 -6.27 -0.58
CA VAL A 40 4.90 -5.13 -0.28
C VAL A 40 5.24 -3.91 -1.14
N VAL A 41 4.22 -3.25 -1.68
CA VAL A 41 4.32 -1.95 -2.33
C VAL A 41 3.57 -0.90 -1.52
N ILE A 42 4.23 0.19 -1.16
CA ILE A 42 3.64 1.33 -0.47
C ILE A 42 3.51 2.49 -1.47
N GLY A 43 2.39 3.19 -1.40
CA GLY A 43 2.16 4.34 -2.26
C GLY A 43 0.81 4.99 -2.04
N THR A 44 0.47 5.91 -2.93
CA THR A 44 -0.74 6.72 -2.82
C THR A 44 -1.70 6.52 -4.00
N ALA A 45 -2.99 6.55 -3.70
CA ALA A 45 -4.05 6.52 -4.70
C ALA A 45 -5.34 7.12 -4.14
N PRO A 46 -6.25 7.63 -5.00
CA PRO A 46 -7.58 8.03 -4.57
C PRO A 46 -8.43 6.79 -4.23
N ASP A 47 -9.46 6.95 -3.38
CA ASP A 47 -10.29 5.83 -2.90
C ASP A 47 -11.00 5.06 -4.03
N ASP A 48 -11.37 5.73 -5.12
CA ASP A 48 -12.02 5.09 -6.28
C ASP A 48 -11.06 4.14 -7.03
N ALA A 49 -9.74 4.26 -6.80
CA ALA A 49 -8.74 3.37 -7.39
C ALA A 49 -8.78 1.96 -6.83
N LEU A 50 -9.31 1.75 -5.63
CA LEU A 50 -9.21 0.48 -4.92
C LEU A 50 -9.74 -0.70 -5.76
N GLY A 51 -10.88 -0.49 -6.42
CA GLY A 51 -11.52 -1.52 -7.25
C GLY A 51 -10.70 -1.91 -8.48
N ARG A 52 -9.88 -1.01 -9.04
CA ARG A 52 -9.01 -1.29 -10.19
C ARG A 52 -7.64 -1.83 -9.79
N LEU A 53 -7.13 -1.44 -8.61
CA LEU A 53 -5.87 -1.93 -8.05
C LEU A 53 -5.98 -3.39 -7.60
N ARG A 54 -7.08 -3.77 -6.93
CA ARG A 54 -7.36 -5.15 -6.52
C ARG A 54 -7.52 -6.16 -7.68
N LYS A 55 -7.66 -5.66 -8.91
CA LYS A 55 -7.75 -6.49 -10.14
C LYS A 55 -6.41 -6.68 -10.83
N VAL A 56 -5.33 -6.10 -10.32
CA VAL A 56 -3.98 -6.32 -10.85
C VAL A 56 -3.57 -7.74 -10.52
N SER A 57 -3.19 -8.52 -11.54
CA SER A 57 -2.63 -9.85 -11.34
C SER A 57 -1.36 -9.76 -10.49
N GLY A 58 -1.19 -10.61 -9.48
CA GLY A 58 -0.07 -10.47 -8.53
C GLY A 58 -0.42 -9.71 -7.27
N VAL A 59 -1.60 -9.08 -7.17
CA VAL A 59 -2.07 -8.41 -5.93
C VAL A 59 -2.93 -9.37 -5.11
N ALA A 60 -2.50 -9.63 -3.88
CA ALA A 60 -3.26 -10.39 -2.89
C ALA A 60 -4.19 -9.48 -2.06
N ASP A 61 -3.71 -8.30 -1.68
CA ASP A 61 -4.47 -7.37 -0.85
C ASP A 61 -4.13 -5.90 -1.14
N VAL A 62 -5.11 -5.01 -0.91
CA VAL A 62 -4.91 -3.55 -0.89
C VAL A 62 -5.63 -2.99 0.34
N SER A 63 -4.83 -2.47 1.27
CA SER A 63 -5.26 -1.99 2.58
C SER A 63 -4.78 -0.57 2.84
N PRO A 64 -5.54 0.27 3.57
CA PRO A 64 -5.09 1.61 3.92
C PRO A 64 -3.87 1.55 4.84
N GLU A 65 -2.90 2.42 4.63
CA GLU A 65 -1.79 2.59 5.58
C GLU A 65 -2.34 3.21 6.87
N THR A 66 -2.13 2.53 7.98
CA THR A 66 -2.57 3.02 9.30
C THR A 66 -1.40 3.71 9.97
N GLN A 67 -1.58 4.98 10.34
CA GLN A 67 -0.61 5.68 11.16
C GLN A 67 -0.68 5.14 12.60
N ILE A 68 0.42 4.56 13.07
CA ILE A 68 0.57 4.09 14.45
C ILE A 68 1.49 5.07 15.18
N ASP A 69 1.00 5.62 16.29
CA ASP A 69 1.78 6.43 17.20
C ASP A 69 2.18 5.57 18.40
N ILE A 70 3.47 5.27 18.52
CA ILE A 70 4.01 4.70 19.75
C ILE A 70 4.48 5.90 20.56
N GLY A 71 3.67 6.24 21.56
CA GLY A 71 3.92 7.37 22.44
C GLY A 71 5.32 7.34 23.07
N PRO A 72 5.77 8.45 23.68
CA PRO A 72 7.13 8.54 24.20
C PRO A 72 7.41 7.46 25.25
N PRO A 73 8.67 7.05 25.41
CA PRO A 73 9.06 6.24 26.56
C PRO A 73 8.60 6.95 27.85
N ASP A 74 8.15 6.17 28.83
CA ASP A 74 7.60 6.64 30.11
C ASP A 74 6.26 7.41 30.03
N ALA A 75 5.56 7.37 28.87
CA ALA A 75 4.19 7.90 28.79
C ALA A 75 3.29 7.20 29.82
N PRO A 76 2.47 7.95 30.59
CA PRO A 76 1.60 7.37 31.60
C PRO A 76 0.60 6.42 30.94
N THR A 77 0.65 5.13 31.32
CA THR A 77 -0.34 4.13 30.89
C THR A 77 -1.68 4.45 31.54
N THR A 78 -2.53 5.18 30.82
CA THR A 78 -3.91 5.41 31.25
C THR A 78 -4.77 4.29 30.69
N TRP A 79 -5.42 3.53 31.56
CA TRP A 79 -6.39 2.48 31.24
C TRP A 79 -7.79 3.05 31.08
#